data_AF-A0A7C5IXC4-F1
#
_entry.id   AF-A0A7C5IXC4-F1
#
_cell.length_a   1.000
_cell.length_b   1.000
_cell.length_c   1.000
_cell.angle_alpha   90.00
_cell.angle_beta   90.00
_cell.angle_gamma   90.00
#
_symmetry.space_group_name_H-M   'P 1'
#
loop_
_entity.id
_entity.type
_entity.pdbx_description
1 polymer ?
#
loop_
_entity_poly.entity_id
_entity_poly.type
_entity_poly.pdbx_seq_one_letter_code
_entity_poly.pdbx_strand_id
1 'polypeptide(L)'
;MNGMRFATNSYIRLILYESSHATISNSTLGEVRAYHSSTLIFAYSRATMVDVDDESHLNMENANVYVLYGVGNAEAQVKDSTIIYTLGIEANTTQCIINETKPGLIAKWNFLENCSVTKGTGGFAPNVTLTNVQVNGWGFVFKDSVNTVLYNSMFTWLVFTEFAEASAYNIHAETVSLNHYSRVNATDSNVDRVELYGQSVIWAVNSTATSTQIYGQAMIYVNWYLDVHVVDYFGQDVPDANVTVACSDGSITAVGRTNGTGWVRLTVLSSIINATGEYPQGPHNVTATYETYSNTTTVNVNGNKQAAIVLSDFIIQEFPQMLPAIMLAAASAIALLRNSKNTRKKH
;
A
#
# COMPACT_ATOMS: atom_id res chain seq x y z
N MET A 1 3.44 -30.09 -38.86
CA MET A 1 2.64 -31.27 -38.46
C MET A 1 1.20 -31.04 -38.87
N ASN A 2 0.58 -31.98 -39.58
CA ASN A 2 -0.86 -31.95 -39.86
C ASN A 2 -1.61 -32.11 -38.53
N GLY A 3 -2.57 -31.22 -38.26
CA GLY A 3 -3.10 -30.95 -36.92
C GLY A 3 -3.59 -32.19 -36.16
N MET A 4 -3.21 -32.28 -34.89
CA MET A 4 -3.79 -33.22 -33.93
C MET A 4 -5.21 -32.78 -33.59
N ARG A 5 -6.18 -33.68 -33.71
CA ARG A 5 -7.56 -33.46 -33.26
C ARG A 5 -7.78 -34.25 -31.98
N PHE A 6 -8.17 -33.56 -30.91
CA PHE A 6 -8.51 -34.17 -29.64
C PHE A 6 -10.04 -34.24 -29.49
N ALA A 7 -10.52 -35.15 -28.64
CA ALA A 7 -11.93 -35.22 -28.32
C ALA A 7 -12.39 -33.96 -27.57
N THR A 8 -13.64 -33.54 -27.81
CA THR A 8 -14.29 -32.49 -27.01
C THR A 8 -14.33 -32.94 -25.54
N ASN A 9 -13.89 -32.09 -24.62
CA ASN A 9 -13.74 -32.32 -23.16
C ASN A 9 -12.46 -33.02 -22.67
N SER A 10 -11.43 -33.19 -23.50
CA SER A 10 -10.11 -33.59 -23.00
C SER A 10 -9.39 -32.42 -22.32
N TYR A 11 -8.88 -32.62 -21.10
CA TYR A 11 -7.91 -31.71 -20.49
C TYR A 11 -6.56 -31.93 -21.18
N ILE A 12 -6.17 -30.97 -22.02
CA ILE A 12 -4.88 -31.02 -22.72
C ILE A 12 -3.93 -30.07 -22.03
N ARG A 13 -2.78 -30.61 -21.61
CA ARG A 13 -1.63 -29.85 -21.12
C ARG A 13 -0.55 -29.87 -22.17
N LEU A 14 -0.16 -28.70 -22.68
CA LEU A 14 0.99 -28.54 -23.57
C LEU A 14 2.11 -27.83 -22.82
N ILE A 15 3.32 -28.39 -22.88
CA ILE A 15 4.52 -27.81 -22.29
C ILE A 15 5.56 -27.65 -23.39
N LEU A 16 6.03 -26.42 -23.60
CA LEU A 16 7.16 -26.08 -24.45
C LEU A 16 8.38 -25.86 -23.55
N TYR A 17 9.49 -26.49 -23.90
CA TYR A 17 10.71 -26.51 -23.08
C TYR A 17 11.94 -26.41 -23.97
N GLU A 18 13.03 -25.82 -23.48
CA GLU A 18 14.33 -25.71 -24.17
C GLU A 18 14.22 -25.20 -25.62
N SER A 19 13.85 -23.93 -25.81
CA SER A 19 13.75 -23.31 -27.15
C SER A 19 12.71 -23.95 -28.09
N SER A 20 11.66 -24.55 -27.52
CA SER A 20 10.55 -25.11 -28.29
C SER A 20 9.66 -24.02 -28.91
N HIS A 21 9.01 -24.34 -30.02
CA HIS A 21 8.07 -23.44 -30.69
C HIS A 21 6.72 -24.10 -30.91
N ALA A 22 5.62 -23.41 -30.60
CA ALA A 22 4.29 -23.83 -31.00
C ALA A 22 3.41 -22.66 -31.45
N THR A 23 2.56 -22.95 -32.43
CA THR A 23 1.44 -22.11 -32.84
C THR A 23 0.15 -22.85 -32.57
N ILE A 24 -0.71 -22.27 -31.74
CA ILE A 24 -2.01 -22.81 -31.37
C ILE A 24 -3.07 -21.85 -31.89
N SER A 25 -4.02 -22.38 -32.66
CA SER A 25 -5.15 -21.60 -33.14
C SER A 25 -6.45 -22.39 -33.09
N ASN A 26 -7.58 -21.69 -32.93
CA ASN A 26 -8.93 -22.27 -32.96
C ASN A 26 -9.08 -23.50 -32.05
N SER A 27 -8.46 -23.45 -30.86
CA SER A 27 -8.32 -24.60 -29.98
C SER A 27 -8.80 -24.28 -28.56
N THR A 28 -9.22 -25.31 -27.83
CA THR A 28 -9.49 -25.23 -26.39
C THR A 28 -8.54 -26.17 -25.69
N LEU A 29 -7.72 -25.64 -24.79
CA LEU A 29 -6.77 -26.41 -23.98
C LEU A 29 -7.08 -26.24 -22.49
N GLY A 30 -6.57 -27.16 -21.68
CA GLY A 30 -6.53 -26.95 -20.24
C GLY A 30 -5.44 -25.94 -19.91
N GLU A 31 -4.21 -26.29 -20.28
CA GLU A 31 -3.03 -25.57 -19.82
C GLU A 31 -1.95 -25.53 -20.91
N VAL A 32 -1.33 -24.36 -21.08
CA VAL A 32 -0.24 -24.14 -22.02
C VAL A 32 0.90 -23.44 -21.30
N ARG A 33 2.09 -24.03 -21.32
CA ARG A 33 3.28 -23.49 -20.64
C ARG A 33 4.44 -23.33 -21.62
N ALA A 34 5.17 -22.24 -21.52
CA ALA A 34 6.40 -22.00 -22.27
C ALA A 34 7.57 -21.64 -21.33
N TYR A 35 8.60 -22.48 -21.32
CA TYR A 35 9.79 -22.38 -20.47
C TYR A 35 11.09 -22.30 -21.28
N HIS A 36 12.14 -21.74 -20.67
CA HIS A 36 13.52 -21.72 -21.19
C HIS A 36 13.64 -21.31 -22.67
N SER A 37 13.37 -20.04 -22.94
CA SER A 37 13.50 -19.42 -24.27
C SER A 37 12.55 -20.01 -25.34
N SER A 38 11.42 -20.58 -24.92
CA SER A 38 10.42 -21.12 -25.85
C SER A 38 9.57 -20.01 -26.46
N THR A 39 8.92 -20.27 -27.60
CA THR A 39 8.00 -19.33 -28.25
C THR A 39 6.61 -19.93 -28.42
N LEU A 40 5.60 -19.20 -27.96
CA LEU A 40 4.19 -19.57 -28.07
C LEU A 40 3.41 -18.50 -28.84
N ILE A 41 2.74 -18.90 -29.92
CA ILE A 41 1.73 -18.10 -30.61
C ILE A 41 0.36 -18.69 -30.28
N PHE A 42 -0.50 -17.92 -29.61
CA PHE A 42 -1.80 -18.38 -29.11
C PHE A 42 -2.94 -17.49 -29.63
N ALA A 43 -3.65 -17.94 -30.66
CA ALA A 43 -4.66 -17.13 -31.35
C ALA A 43 -6.04 -17.77 -31.39
N TYR A 44 -7.12 -17.00 -31.29
CA TYR A 44 -8.50 -17.51 -31.45
C TYR A 44 -8.82 -18.75 -30.60
N SER A 45 -8.22 -18.81 -29.41
CA SER A 45 -8.17 -20.02 -28.59
C SER A 45 -8.61 -19.75 -27.16
N ARG A 46 -8.86 -20.83 -26.42
CA ARG A 46 -9.25 -20.78 -25.02
C ARG A 46 -8.34 -21.67 -24.19
N ALA A 47 -7.94 -21.21 -23.01
CA ALA A 47 -7.20 -22.02 -22.06
C ALA A 47 -7.62 -21.72 -20.62
N THR A 48 -7.55 -22.70 -19.73
CA THR A 48 -7.66 -22.43 -18.29
C THR A 48 -6.42 -21.70 -17.78
N MET A 49 -5.23 -22.05 -18.29
CA MET A 49 -4.01 -21.38 -17.90
C MET A 49 -3.04 -21.24 -19.07
N VAL A 50 -2.46 -20.06 -19.21
CA VAL A 50 -1.28 -19.81 -20.04
C VAL A 50 -0.19 -19.27 -19.13
N ASP A 51 1.00 -19.84 -19.22
CA ASP A 51 2.16 -19.49 -18.38
C ASP A 51 3.39 -19.36 -19.27
N VAL A 52 4.15 -18.29 -19.06
CA VAL A 52 5.32 -17.91 -19.86
C VAL A 52 6.39 -17.44 -18.89
N ASP A 53 7.54 -18.12 -18.94
CA ASP A 53 8.59 -18.00 -17.93
C ASP A 53 9.99 -17.96 -18.58
N ASP A 54 10.99 -17.59 -17.79
CA ASP A 54 12.38 -17.37 -18.15
C ASP A 54 12.54 -16.37 -19.29
N GLU A 55 13.17 -16.72 -20.40
CA GLU A 55 13.33 -15.88 -21.59
C GLU A 55 12.30 -16.23 -22.68
N SER A 56 11.18 -16.84 -22.30
CA SER A 56 10.18 -17.29 -23.27
C SER A 56 9.35 -16.13 -23.81
N HIS A 57 8.82 -16.30 -25.02
CA HIS A 57 8.01 -15.30 -25.72
C HIS A 57 6.58 -15.82 -25.95
N LEU A 58 5.60 -14.98 -25.65
CA LEU A 58 4.19 -15.19 -25.97
C LEU A 58 3.67 -14.07 -26.88
N ASN A 59 3.02 -14.47 -27.97
CA ASN A 59 2.14 -13.61 -28.73
C ASN A 59 0.71 -14.17 -28.69
N MET A 60 -0.18 -13.48 -27.99
CA MET A 60 -1.57 -13.88 -27.78
C MET A 60 -2.54 -12.89 -28.44
N GLU A 61 -3.45 -13.38 -29.27
CA GLU A 61 -4.43 -12.53 -29.96
C GLU A 61 -5.83 -13.17 -30.03
N ASN A 62 -6.89 -12.39 -29.82
CA ASN A 62 -8.28 -12.87 -29.95
C ASN A 62 -8.57 -14.12 -29.09
N ALA A 63 -7.99 -14.18 -27.89
CA ALA A 63 -8.04 -15.36 -27.02
C ALA A 63 -8.78 -15.10 -25.71
N ASN A 64 -9.26 -16.18 -25.08
CA ASN A 64 -9.85 -16.13 -23.74
C ASN A 64 -9.10 -17.08 -22.82
N VAL A 65 -8.38 -16.53 -21.84
CA VAL A 65 -7.62 -17.33 -20.87
C VAL A 65 -8.19 -17.10 -19.49
N TYR A 66 -8.32 -18.16 -18.69
CA TYR A 66 -8.81 -18.00 -17.32
C TYR A 66 -7.73 -17.34 -16.44
N VAL A 67 -6.49 -17.86 -16.49
CA VAL A 67 -5.32 -17.24 -15.88
C VAL A 67 -4.20 -17.08 -16.90
N LEU A 68 -3.50 -15.95 -16.85
CA LEU A 68 -2.25 -15.72 -17.57
C LEU A 68 -1.14 -15.41 -16.56
N TYR A 69 -0.02 -16.12 -16.62
CA TYR A 69 1.18 -15.84 -15.84
C TYR A 69 2.32 -15.36 -16.73
N GLY A 70 2.97 -14.27 -16.30
CA GLY A 70 4.29 -13.87 -16.77
C GLY A 70 5.29 -13.98 -15.62
N VAL A 71 6.37 -14.72 -15.82
CA VAL A 71 7.38 -15.02 -14.81
C VAL A 71 8.77 -14.77 -15.41
N GLY A 72 9.77 -14.55 -14.56
CA GLY A 72 11.16 -14.44 -15.01
C GLY A 72 11.42 -13.20 -15.87
N ASN A 73 12.10 -13.38 -17.00
CA ASN A 73 12.37 -12.35 -18.00
C ASN A 73 11.46 -12.50 -19.24
N ALA A 74 10.30 -13.15 -19.08
CA ALA A 74 9.46 -13.52 -20.21
C ALA A 74 8.94 -12.29 -20.93
N GLU A 75 8.70 -12.40 -22.23
CA GLU A 75 8.05 -11.34 -23.00
C GLU A 75 6.68 -11.82 -23.45
N ALA A 76 5.63 -11.07 -23.10
CA ALA A 76 4.27 -11.41 -23.48
C ALA A 76 3.60 -10.22 -24.15
N GLN A 77 3.15 -10.39 -25.39
CA GLN A 77 2.29 -9.45 -26.08
C GLN A 77 0.88 -10.04 -26.14
N VAL A 78 -0.08 -9.35 -25.54
CA VAL A 78 -1.47 -9.77 -25.49
C VAL A 78 -2.35 -8.71 -26.13
N LYS A 79 -3.12 -9.12 -27.13
CA LYS A 79 -3.94 -8.22 -27.93
C LYS A 79 -5.36 -8.73 -28.11
N ASP A 80 -6.35 -7.85 -28.06
CA ASP A 80 -7.75 -8.14 -28.40
C ASP A 80 -8.30 -9.38 -27.67
N SER A 81 -7.95 -9.54 -26.39
CA SER A 81 -8.16 -10.78 -25.62
C SER A 81 -8.85 -10.54 -24.29
N THR A 82 -9.28 -11.61 -23.62
CA THR A 82 -9.84 -11.56 -22.26
C THR A 82 -9.07 -12.46 -21.31
N ILE A 83 -8.70 -11.91 -20.15
CA ILE A 83 -8.17 -12.63 -19.00
C ILE A 83 -9.31 -12.69 -17.97
N ILE A 84 -9.93 -13.87 -17.86
CA ILE A 84 -11.24 -14.05 -17.19
C ILE A 84 -11.13 -13.95 -15.68
N TYR A 85 -10.04 -14.42 -15.08
CA TYR A 85 -9.84 -14.41 -13.63
C TYR A 85 -8.69 -13.49 -13.23
N THR A 86 -7.44 -13.82 -13.60
CA THR A 86 -6.29 -13.04 -13.14
C THR A 86 -5.15 -13.01 -14.14
N LEU A 87 -4.56 -11.82 -14.33
CA LEU A 87 -3.21 -11.66 -14.85
C LEU A 87 -2.23 -11.68 -13.67
N GLY A 88 -1.44 -12.75 -13.59
CA GLY A 88 -0.40 -12.94 -12.59
C GLY A 88 0.98 -12.53 -13.11
N ILE A 89 1.72 -11.78 -12.31
CA ILE A 89 3.09 -11.37 -12.63
C ILE A 89 4.00 -11.74 -11.46
N GLU A 90 5.09 -12.46 -11.74
CA GLU A 90 6.14 -12.70 -10.77
C GLU A 90 7.39 -11.89 -11.12
N ALA A 91 7.95 -11.20 -10.13
CA ALA A 91 9.13 -10.36 -10.33
C ALA A 91 10.06 -10.34 -9.11
N ASN A 92 11.34 -10.08 -9.38
CA ASN A 92 12.40 -9.75 -8.42
C ASN A 92 13.01 -8.39 -8.78
N THR A 93 12.63 -7.35 -8.03
CA THR A 93 12.86 -5.95 -8.39
C THR A 93 13.47 -5.16 -7.23
N THR A 94 14.27 -4.15 -7.52
CA THR A 94 14.77 -3.20 -6.50
C THR A 94 13.85 -2.00 -6.30
N GLN A 95 12.90 -1.83 -7.20
CA GLN A 95 11.84 -0.83 -7.14
C GLN A 95 10.70 -1.24 -8.08
N CYS A 96 9.47 -1.14 -7.59
CA CYS A 96 8.25 -1.33 -8.39
C CYS A 96 7.15 -0.43 -7.80
N ILE A 97 6.50 0.35 -8.64
CA ILE A 97 5.45 1.29 -8.24
C ILE A 97 4.18 0.95 -9.01
N ILE A 98 3.20 0.32 -8.34
CA ILE A 98 1.91 -0.02 -8.94
C ILE A 98 0.86 0.98 -8.47
N ASN A 99 0.31 1.74 -9.41
CA ASN A 99 -0.74 2.73 -9.17
C ASN A 99 -1.99 2.44 -9.99
N GLU A 100 -3.16 2.64 -9.39
CA GLU A 100 -4.46 2.63 -10.08
C GLU A 100 -4.75 1.36 -10.89
N THR A 101 -4.13 0.24 -10.54
CA THR A 101 -4.34 -1.05 -11.19
C THR A 101 -5.65 -1.65 -10.71
N LYS A 102 -6.65 -1.74 -11.60
CA LYS A 102 -7.99 -2.27 -11.31
C LYS A 102 -8.50 -3.12 -12.47
N PRO A 103 -9.43 -4.06 -12.23
CA PRO A 103 -10.11 -4.78 -13.30
C PRO A 103 -10.79 -3.84 -14.31
N GLY A 104 -10.77 -4.20 -15.59
CA GLY A 104 -11.40 -3.43 -16.65
C GLY A 104 -10.85 -3.72 -18.04
N LEU A 105 -11.37 -2.97 -19.03
CA LEU A 105 -10.85 -2.97 -20.39
C LEU A 105 -9.60 -2.09 -20.46
N ILE A 106 -8.46 -2.71 -20.74
CA ILE A 106 -7.15 -2.07 -20.79
C ILE A 106 -6.81 -1.75 -22.24
N ALA A 107 -6.85 -0.46 -22.61
CA ALA A 107 -6.53 -0.01 -23.96
C ALA A 107 -5.05 -0.26 -24.29
N LYS A 108 -4.15 0.13 -23.39
CA LYS A 108 -2.71 -0.15 -23.46
C LYS A 108 -2.13 -0.17 -22.05
N TRP A 109 -1.28 -1.15 -21.76
CA TRP A 109 -0.54 -1.23 -20.51
C TRP A 109 0.72 -2.08 -20.70
N ASN A 110 1.79 -1.76 -20.00
CA ASN A 110 3.04 -2.52 -19.97
C ASN A 110 3.56 -2.57 -18.53
N PHE A 111 3.91 -3.77 -18.03
CA PHE A 111 4.36 -3.91 -16.65
C PHE A 111 5.60 -3.08 -16.34
N LEU A 112 6.63 -3.15 -17.18
CA LEU A 112 7.91 -2.49 -16.93
C LEU A 112 7.76 -0.95 -16.96
N GLU A 113 7.00 -0.43 -17.92
CA GLU A 113 6.78 1.00 -18.10
C GLU A 113 5.78 1.57 -17.08
N ASN A 114 4.57 1.00 -17.01
CA ASN A 114 3.49 1.55 -16.19
C ASN A 114 3.71 1.31 -14.69
N CYS A 115 4.49 0.29 -14.31
CA CYS A 115 4.82 0.04 -12.91
C CYS A 115 6.21 0.55 -12.50
N SER A 116 6.87 1.38 -13.32
CA SER A 116 8.19 1.96 -13.01
C SER A 116 9.22 0.94 -12.50
N VAL A 117 9.25 -0.24 -13.14
CA VAL A 117 10.00 -1.39 -12.64
C VAL A 117 11.50 -1.17 -12.83
N THR A 118 12.27 -1.35 -11.75
CA THR A 118 13.74 -1.41 -11.80
C THR A 118 14.22 -2.75 -11.29
N LYS A 119 15.05 -3.42 -12.08
CA LYS A 119 15.66 -4.71 -11.74
C LYS A 119 17.00 -4.49 -11.03
N GLY A 120 17.23 -5.23 -9.95
CA GLY A 120 18.53 -5.30 -9.30
C GLY A 120 19.52 -6.21 -10.05
N THR A 121 20.73 -6.32 -9.51
CA THR A 121 21.70 -7.33 -10.01
C THR A 121 21.15 -8.73 -9.74
N GLY A 122 20.95 -9.53 -10.80
CA GLY A 122 20.34 -10.85 -10.70
C GLY A 122 18.80 -10.85 -10.51
N GLY A 123 18.18 -9.67 -10.50
CA GLY A 123 16.72 -9.54 -10.49
C GLY A 123 16.10 -9.82 -11.86
N PHE A 124 14.80 -10.03 -11.90
CA PHE A 124 14.03 -10.32 -13.10
C PHE A 124 12.67 -9.65 -13.05
N ALA A 125 12.11 -9.36 -14.22
CA ALA A 125 10.75 -8.87 -14.35
C ALA A 125 10.29 -9.12 -15.79
N PRO A 126 9.10 -9.72 -16.01
CA PRO A 126 8.62 -10.03 -17.34
C PRO A 126 8.17 -8.76 -18.06
N ASN A 127 8.36 -8.71 -19.37
CA ASN A 127 7.86 -7.64 -20.23
C ASN A 127 6.46 -8.01 -20.76
N VAL A 128 5.43 -7.79 -19.94
CA VAL A 128 4.03 -8.05 -20.32
C VAL A 128 3.41 -6.77 -20.87
N THR A 129 2.99 -6.81 -22.13
CA THR A 129 2.28 -5.72 -22.83
C THR A 129 0.87 -6.15 -23.20
N LEU A 130 -0.11 -5.33 -22.80
CA LEU A 130 -1.53 -5.49 -23.11
C LEU A 130 -1.98 -4.42 -24.10
N THR A 131 -2.77 -4.80 -25.10
CA THR A 131 -3.44 -3.88 -26.02
C THR A 131 -4.87 -4.31 -26.26
N ASN A 132 -5.84 -3.49 -25.85
CA ASN A 132 -7.27 -3.80 -25.94
C ASN A 132 -7.62 -5.15 -25.27
N VAL A 133 -7.27 -5.30 -24.00
CA VAL A 133 -7.44 -6.55 -23.24
C VAL A 133 -8.39 -6.33 -22.08
N GLN A 134 -9.42 -7.17 -21.94
CA GLN A 134 -10.24 -7.20 -20.74
C GLN A 134 -9.50 -7.98 -19.64
N VAL A 135 -9.19 -7.34 -18.51
CA VAL A 135 -8.54 -7.97 -17.36
C VAL A 135 -9.49 -7.94 -16.17
N ASN A 136 -9.90 -9.10 -15.67
CA ASN A 136 -10.86 -9.17 -14.56
C ASN A 136 -10.21 -9.20 -13.17
N GLY A 137 -8.90 -9.40 -13.09
CA GLY A 137 -8.16 -9.48 -11.84
C GLY A 137 -6.67 -9.36 -12.05
N TRP A 138 -5.98 -8.91 -11.01
CA TRP A 138 -4.55 -8.63 -11.01
C TRP A 138 -3.87 -9.37 -9.86
N GLY A 139 -2.78 -10.05 -10.15
CA GLY A 139 -2.01 -10.79 -9.18
C GLY A 139 -0.52 -10.50 -9.30
N PHE A 140 0.15 -10.30 -8.18
CA PHE A 140 1.60 -10.04 -8.16
C PHE A 140 2.32 -10.91 -7.15
N VAL A 141 3.40 -11.57 -7.58
CA VAL A 141 4.36 -12.27 -6.74
C VAL A 141 5.66 -11.47 -6.73
N PHE A 142 6.11 -11.06 -5.55
CA PHE A 142 7.35 -10.35 -5.35
C PHE A 142 8.32 -11.22 -4.57
N LYS A 143 9.38 -11.67 -5.25
CA LYS A 143 10.46 -12.46 -4.66
C LYS A 143 11.69 -11.59 -4.45
N ASP A 144 12.21 -11.53 -3.24
CA ASP A 144 13.38 -10.70 -2.88
C ASP A 144 13.27 -9.23 -3.32
N SER A 145 12.05 -8.74 -3.56
CA SER A 145 11.85 -7.40 -4.10
C SER A 145 11.84 -6.36 -2.98
N VAL A 146 12.55 -5.27 -3.17
CA VAL A 146 12.60 -4.16 -2.21
C VAL A 146 11.98 -2.89 -2.81
N ASN A 147 11.57 -1.96 -1.96
CA ASN A 147 10.94 -0.70 -2.36
C ASN A 147 9.72 -0.88 -3.30
N THR A 148 8.92 -1.93 -3.06
CA THR A 148 7.65 -2.08 -3.78
C THR A 148 6.60 -1.15 -3.17
N VAL A 149 5.98 -0.30 -3.97
CA VAL A 149 4.94 0.63 -3.54
C VAL A 149 3.67 0.35 -4.31
N LEU A 150 2.60 0.01 -3.60
CA LEU A 150 1.29 -0.28 -4.16
C LEU A 150 0.32 0.79 -3.67
N TYR A 151 -0.43 1.44 -4.55
CA TYR A 151 -1.45 2.37 -4.09
C TYR A 151 -2.66 2.48 -5.01
N ASN A 152 -3.82 2.81 -4.43
CA ASN A 152 -5.09 3.03 -5.14
C ASN A 152 -5.53 1.88 -6.06
N SER A 153 -5.19 0.64 -5.70
CA SER A 153 -5.28 -0.54 -6.59
C SER A 153 -6.16 -1.64 -6.02
N MET A 154 -6.64 -2.53 -6.90
CA MET A 154 -7.45 -3.70 -6.56
C MET A 154 -6.79 -4.97 -7.07
N PHE A 155 -6.49 -5.90 -6.17
CA PHE A 155 -5.76 -7.14 -6.47
C PHE A 155 -6.60 -8.36 -6.13
N THR A 156 -6.51 -9.39 -6.97
CA THR A 156 -6.99 -10.72 -6.62
C THR A 156 -6.05 -11.34 -5.58
N TRP A 157 -4.73 -11.25 -5.80
CA TRP A 157 -3.77 -11.72 -4.81
C TRP A 157 -2.46 -10.94 -4.87
N LEU A 158 -1.81 -10.81 -3.71
CA LEU A 158 -0.46 -10.30 -3.57
C LEU A 158 0.33 -11.34 -2.79
N VAL A 159 1.47 -11.76 -3.32
CA VAL A 159 2.37 -12.70 -2.67
C VAL A 159 3.74 -12.04 -2.52
N PHE A 160 4.27 -12.05 -1.30
CA PHE A 160 5.61 -11.59 -0.99
C PHE A 160 6.39 -12.76 -0.41
N THR A 161 7.58 -13.03 -0.94
CA THR A 161 8.38 -14.19 -0.51
C THR A 161 9.86 -13.82 -0.37
N GLU A 162 10.58 -14.66 0.36
CA GLU A 162 11.99 -14.49 0.71
C GLU A 162 12.18 -13.22 1.56
N PHE A 163 12.94 -12.23 1.07
CA PHE A 163 13.19 -10.95 1.76
C PHE A 163 12.40 -9.77 1.18
N ALA A 164 11.23 -10.03 0.58
CA ALA A 164 10.47 -8.98 -0.07
C ALA A 164 9.90 -7.92 0.89
N GLU A 165 9.99 -6.65 0.53
CA GLU A 165 9.50 -5.50 1.29
C GLU A 165 8.58 -4.62 0.45
N ALA A 166 7.40 -4.27 1.01
CA ALA A 166 6.46 -3.40 0.33
C ALA A 166 5.73 -2.41 1.25
N SER A 167 5.28 -1.31 0.65
CA SER A 167 4.33 -0.38 1.25
C SER A 167 3.06 -0.33 0.40
N ALA A 168 1.91 -0.55 1.03
CA ALA A 168 0.61 -0.59 0.39
C ALA A 168 -0.31 0.49 0.97
N TYR A 169 -0.87 1.35 0.13
CA TYR A 169 -1.69 2.49 0.53
C TYR A 169 -3.03 2.49 -0.19
N ASN A 170 -4.15 2.48 0.53
CA ASN A 170 -5.47 2.52 -0.06
C ASN A 170 -5.67 1.43 -1.13
N ILE A 171 -5.34 0.19 -0.78
CA ILE A 171 -5.56 -0.97 -1.65
C ILE A 171 -6.73 -1.81 -1.17
N HIS A 172 -7.31 -2.56 -2.10
CA HIS A 172 -8.16 -3.70 -1.81
C HIS A 172 -7.53 -4.97 -2.38
N ALA A 173 -7.43 -6.04 -1.59
CA ALA A 173 -6.91 -7.31 -2.05
C ALA A 173 -7.73 -8.48 -1.54
N GLU A 174 -8.08 -9.45 -2.39
CA GLU A 174 -8.78 -10.64 -1.90
C GLU A 174 -7.84 -11.51 -1.05
N THR A 175 -6.57 -11.66 -1.46
CA THR A 175 -5.56 -12.39 -0.68
C THR A 175 -4.23 -11.64 -0.62
N VAL A 176 -3.64 -11.57 0.57
CA VAL A 176 -2.25 -11.15 0.78
C VAL A 176 -1.51 -12.28 1.50
N SER A 177 -0.49 -12.83 0.85
CA SER A 177 0.34 -13.91 1.39
C SER A 177 1.78 -13.45 1.56
N LEU A 178 2.33 -13.59 2.77
CA LEU A 178 3.73 -13.29 3.05
C LEU A 178 4.46 -14.55 3.53
N ASN A 179 5.63 -14.81 2.97
CA ASN A 179 6.46 -15.95 3.29
C ASN A 179 7.85 -15.53 3.75
N HIS A 180 8.54 -16.42 4.49
CA HIS A 180 9.91 -16.23 4.96
C HIS A 180 10.09 -14.93 5.77
N TYR A 181 10.91 -13.99 5.32
CA TYR A 181 11.30 -12.77 6.03
C TYR A 181 10.60 -11.51 5.49
N SER A 182 9.59 -11.69 4.64
CA SER A 182 8.92 -10.60 3.94
C SER A 182 8.15 -9.66 4.87
N ARG A 183 8.05 -8.39 4.46
CA ARG A 183 7.53 -7.29 5.27
C ARG A 183 6.61 -6.40 4.45
N VAL A 184 5.43 -6.10 4.98
CA VAL A 184 4.47 -5.20 4.33
C VAL A 184 3.98 -4.15 5.32
N ASN A 185 4.09 -2.87 4.94
CA ASN A 185 3.42 -1.76 5.61
C ASN A 185 2.11 -1.46 4.87
N ALA A 186 0.97 -1.80 5.43
CA ALA A 186 -0.34 -1.56 4.84
C ALA A 186 -1.04 -0.39 5.54
N THR A 187 -1.43 0.63 4.79
CA THR A 187 -2.12 1.81 5.32
C THR A 187 -3.44 2.02 4.57
N ASP A 188 -4.51 2.32 5.31
CA ASP A 188 -5.85 2.58 4.75
C ASP A 188 -6.34 1.48 3.80
N SER A 189 -5.99 0.22 4.07
CA SER A 189 -6.17 -0.88 3.13
C SER A 189 -7.15 -1.93 3.65
N ASN A 190 -7.80 -2.64 2.73
CA ASN A 190 -8.76 -3.68 3.05
C ASN A 190 -8.33 -5.00 2.37
N VAL A 191 -8.22 -6.07 3.17
CA VAL A 191 -7.81 -7.38 2.70
C VAL A 191 -8.81 -8.44 3.15
N ASP A 192 -9.27 -9.31 2.25
CA ASP A 192 -10.22 -10.36 2.67
C ASP A 192 -9.52 -11.51 3.40
N ARG A 193 -8.40 -11.99 2.86
CA ARG A 193 -7.61 -13.07 3.45
C ARG A 193 -6.14 -12.71 3.58
N VAL A 194 -5.60 -12.80 4.78
CA VAL A 194 -4.17 -12.65 5.06
C VAL A 194 -3.59 -14.00 5.45
N GLU A 195 -2.51 -14.41 4.78
CA GLU A 195 -1.77 -15.65 5.05
C GLU A 195 -0.32 -15.31 5.36
N LEU A 196 0.17 -15.64 6.56
CA LEU A 196 1.53 -15.34 6.96
C LEU A 196 2.29 -16.60 7.37
N TYR A 197 3.49 -16.75 6.86
CA TYR A 197 4.38 -17.89 7.13
C TYR A 197 5.78 -17.41 7.54
N GLY A 198 6.53 -18.28 8.23
CA GLY A 198 7.94 -18.03 8.59
C GLY A 198 8.10 -16.95 9.65
N GLN A 199 8.82 -15.88 9.32
CA GLN A 199 9.09 -14.70 10.14
C GLN A 199 8.55 -13.41 9.47
N SER A 200 7.50 -13.56 8.65
CA SER A 200 6.91 -12.44 7.92
C SER A 200 6.16 -11.48 8.84
N VAL A 201 6.11 -10.21 8.46
CA VAL A 201 5.50 -9.15 9.29
C VAL A 201 4.62 -8.22 8.45
N ILE A 202 3.41 -7.95 8.95
CA ILE A 202 2.59 -6.85 8.46
C ILE A 202 2.47 -5.76 9.54
N TRP A 203 2.75 -4.51 9.18
CA TRP A 203 2.30 -3.34 9.94
C TRP A 203 1.06 -2.77 9.27
N ALA A 204 -0.09 -3.02 9.89
CA ALA A 204 -1.38 -2.53 9.42
C ALA A 204 -1.73 -1.22 10.14
N VAL A 205 -1.93 -0.14 9.41
CA VAL A 205 -2.38 1.16 9.92
C VAL A 205 -3.72 1.48 9.29
N ASN A 206 -4.76 1.67 10.12
CA ASN A 206 -6.12 1.92 9.65
C ASN A 206 -6.56 0.93 8.55
N SER A 207 -6.18 -0.34 8.72
CA SER A 207 -6.36 -1.38 7.71
C SER A 207 -7.08 -2.56 8.34
N THR A 208 -7.89 -3.25 7.54
CA THR A 208 -8.76 -4.33 8.01
C THR A 208 -8.47 -5.62 7.27
N ALA A 209 -8.51 -6.76 7.98
CA ALA A 209 -8.50 -8.09 7.41
C ALA A 209 -9.76 -8.85 7.80
N THR A 210 -10.46 -9.50 6.85
CA THR A 210 -11.65 -10.30 7.16
C THR A 210 -11.27 -11.65 7.78
N SER A 211 -10.18 -12.26 7.31
CA SER A 211 -9.67 -13.54 7.82
C SER A 211 -8.15 -13.56 7.84
N THR A 212 -7.57 -14.21 8.85
CA THR A 212 -6.12 -14.31 9.03
C THR A 212 -5.71 -15.76 9.30
N GLN A 213 -4.71 -16.25 8.60
CA GLN A 213 -4.01 -17.50 8.88
C GLN A 213 -2.55 -17.20 9.12
N ILE A 214 -2.06 -17.45 10.34
CA ILE A 214 -0.70 -17.08 10.75
C ILE A 214 0.01 -18.32 11.26
N TYR A 215 1.19 -18.58 10.70
CA TYR A 215 2.01 -19.75 11.01
C TYR A 215 3.43 -19.34 11.40
N GLY A 216 4.09 -20.17 12.20
CA GLY A 216 5.46 -19.94 12.63
C GLY A 216 5.61 -18.74 13.58
N GLN A 217 6.52 -17.84 13.27
CA GLN A 217 6.83 -16.63 14.04
C GLN A 217 6.31 -15.35 13.35
N ALA A 218 5.42 -15.50 12.37
CA ALA A 218 4.87 -14.36 11.65
C ALA A 218 3.90 -13.56 12.52
N MET A 219 3.79 -12.25 12.23
CA MET A 219 3.03 -11.31 13.06
C MET A 219 2.33 -10.22 12.25
N ILE A 220 1.20 -9.74 12.77
CA ILE A 220 0.52 -8.51 12.33
C ILE A 220 0.52 -7.52 13.50
N TYR A 221 1.10 -6.34 13.28
CA TYR A 221 0.95 -5.20 14.16
C TYR A 221 -0.24 -4.36 13.68
N VAL A 222 -1.32 -4.35 14.46
CA VAL A 222 -2.54 -3.61 14.13
C VAL A 222 -2.48 -2.25 14.81
N ASN A 223 -2.53 -1.20 14.01
CA ASN A 223 -2.44 0.18 14.45
C ASN A 223 -3.63 0.99 13.94
N TRP A 224 -4.06 1.97 14.71
CA TRP A 224 -5.12 2.89 14.33
C TRP A 224 -4.70 4.34 14.55
N TYR A 225 -5.42 5.25 13.90
CA TYR A 225 -5.24 6.67 14.15
C TYR A 225 -5.93 7.09 15.45
N LEU A 226 -5.20 7.82 16.28
CA LEU A 226 -5.73 8.54 17.43
C LEU A 226 -5.53 10.03 17.20
N ASP A 227 -6.63 10.75 17.00
CA ASP A 227 -6.64 12.21 16.92
C ASP A 227 -6.82 12.79 18.34
N VAL A 228 -5.81 13.49 18.84
CA VAL A 228 -5.82 14.11 20.17
C VAL A 228 -5.95 15.63 20.04
N HIS A 229 -6.98 16.18 20.69
CA HIS A 229 -7.17 17.61 20.88
C HIS A 229 -6.70 18.00 22.26
N VAL A 230 -5.79 18.96 22.35
CA VAL A 230 -5.37 19.53 23.63
C VAL A 230 -5.92 20.94 23.72
N VAL A 231 -6.69 21.17 24.78
CA VAL A 231 -7.29 22.47 25.08
C VAL A 231 -6.94 22.94 26.49
N ASP A 232 -6.97 24.24 26.71
CA ASP A 232 -6.80 24.85 28.03
C ASP A 232 -8.11 24.77 28.85
N TYR A 233 -8.11 25.33 30.07
CA TYR A 233 -9.29 25.34 30.94
C TYR A 233 -10.55 25.96 30.31
N PHE A 234 -10.39 26.91 29.39
CA PHE A 234 -11.50 27.58 28.70
C PHE A 234 -11.87 26.93 27.36
N GLY A 235 -11.21 25.83 27.00
CA GLY A 235 -11.44 25.14 25.73
C GLY A 235 -10.69 25.77 24.55
N GLN A 236 -9.68 26.62 24.80
CA GLN A 236 -8.85 27.19 23.74
C GLN A 236 -7.80 26.17 23.30
N ASP A 237 -7.52 26.13 21.99
CA ASP A 237 -6.52 25.24 21.41
C ASP A 237 -5.13 25.50 22.01
N VAL A 238 -4.47 24.44 22.49
CA VAL A 238 -3.09 24.52 22.99
C VAL A 238 -2.13 24.02 21.91
N PRO A 239 -1.49 24.92 21.14
CA PRO A 239 -0.49 24.50 20.17
C PRO A 239 0.77 23.98 20.86
N ASP A 240 1.57 23.20 20.13
CA ASP A 240 2.90 22.77 20.56
C ASP A 240 2.96 21.87 21.82
N ALA A 241 1.81 21.46 22.36
CA ALA A 241 1.70 20.52 23.48
C ALA A 241 2.23 19.15 23.07
N ASN A 242 3.07 18.55 23.91
CA ASN A 242 3.56 17.19 23.69
C ASN A 242 2.47 16.20 24.07
N VAL A 243 2.22 15.22 23.22
CA VAL A 243 1.28 14.13 23.48
C VAL A 243 2.05 12.82 23.45
N THR A 244 1.93 12.04 24.52
CA THR A 244 2.53 10.71 24.67
C THR A 244 1.43 9.70 24.89
N VAL A 245 1.47 8.58 24.15
CA VAL A 245 0.58 7.44 24.33
C VAL A 245 1.39 6.28 24.87
N ALA A 246 0.95 5.71 26.00
CA ALA A 246 1.59 4.56 26.62
C ALA A 246 0.60 3.42 26.85
N CYS A 247 1.07 2.18 26.74
CA CYS A 247 0.37 0.98 27.15
C CYS A 247 0.18 0.94 28.68
N SER A 248 -0.62 -0.03 29.15
CA SER A 248 -0.84 -0.26 30.57
C SER A 248 0.42 -0.65 31.34
N ASP A 249 1.43 -1.22 30.67
CA ASP A 249 2.75 -1.54 31.23
C ASP A 249 3.72 -0.34 31.25
N GLY A 250 3.28 0.83 30.75
CA GLY A 250 4.06 2.06 30.68
C GLY A 250 4.94 2.19 29.42
N SER A 251 4.97 1.18 28.54
CA SER A 251 5.68 1.28 27.27
C SER A 251 5.05 2.33 26.36
N ILE A 252 5.88 3.19 25.74
CA ILE A 252 5.41 4.27 24.86
C ILE A 252 5.16 3.70 23.47
N THR A 253 3.95 3.87 22.94
CA THR A 253 3.56 3.42 21.59
C THR A 253 3.53 4.53 20.56
N ALA A 254 3.29 5.78 20.98
CA ALA A 254 3.30 6.93 20.08
C ALA A 254 3.64 8.24 20.81
N VAL A 255 4.25 9.17 20.08
CA VAL A 255 4.50 10.54 20.54
C VAL A 255 4.24 11.53 19.41
N GLY A 256 3.83 12.74 19.75
CA GLY A 256 3.71 13.84 18.80
C GLY A 256 3.48 15.18 19.47
N ARG A 257 3.30 16.23 18.66
CA ARG A 257 3.03 17.59 19.15
C ARG A 257 1.81 18.16 18.46
N THR A 258 0.99 18.90 19.20
CA THR A 258 -0.19 19.57 18.63
C THR A 258 0.21 20.69 17.69
N ASN A 259 -0.58 20.85 16.62
CA ASN A 259 -0.44 21.94 15.67
C ASN A 259 -1.07 23.24 16.18
N GLY A 260 -1.13 24.28 15.34
CA GLY A 260 -1.74 25.58 15.66
C GLY A 260 -3.23 25.55 16.08
N THR A 261 -3.92 24.43 15.86
CA THR A 261 -5.31 24.19 16.27
C THR A 261 -5.43 23.22 17.44
N GLY A 262 -4.34 22.94 18.16
CA GLY A 262 -4.36 22.04 19.32
C GLY A 262 -4.52 20.56 18.96
N TRP A 263 -4.39 20.19 17.68
CA TRP A 263 -4.61 18.82 17.20
C TRP A 263 -3.31 18.10 16.87
N VAL A 264 -3.25 16.80 17.19
CA VAL A 264 -2.22 15.86 16.70
C VAL A 264 -2.86 14.54 16.31
N ARG A 265 -2.43 13.96 15.19
CA ARG A 265 -2.77 12.59 14.79
C ARG A 265 -1.61 11.66 15.09
N LEU A 266 -1.87 10.59 15.83
CA LEU A 266 -0.88 9.58 16.20
C LEU A 266 -1.26 8.22 15.62
N THR A 267 -0.26 7.40 15.29
CA THR A 267 -0.45 5.98 14.94
C THR A 267 -0.18 5.15 16.19
N VAL A 268 -1.21 4.51 16.73
CA VAL A 268 -1.15 3.81 18.02
C VAL A 268 -1.35 2.31 17.81
N LEU A 269 -0.43 1.51 18.36
CA LEU A 269 -0.52 0.06 18.37
C LEU A 269 -1.72 -0.39 19.20
N SER A 270 -2.65 -1.10 18.57
CA SER A 270 -3.88 -1.58 19.18
C SER A 270 -3.77 -3.01 19.67
N SER A 271 -3.27 -3.88 18.80
CA SER A 271 -3.07 -5.29 19.07
C SER A 271 -1.93 -5.86 18.24
N ILE A 272 -1.39 -6.98 18.72
CA ILE A 272 -0.45 -7.81 17.97
C ILE A 272 -1.16 -9.14 17.72
N ILE A 273 -1.24 -9.56 16.47
CA ILE A 273 -1.83 -10.85 16.08
C ILE A 273 -0.70 -11.76 15.63
N ASN A 274 -0.66 -12.99 16.14
CA ASN A 274 0.30 -14.01 15.72
C ASN A 274 -0.39 -15.39 15.66
N ALA A 275 0.40 -16.46 15.49
CA ALA A 275 -0.12 -17.83 15.38
C ALA A 275 -0.89 -18.32 16.62
N THR A 276 -0.68 -17.75 17.80
CA THR A 276 -1.32 -18.17 19.06
C THR A 276 -2.54 -17.34 19.43
N GLY A 277 -2.79 -16.22 18.73
CA GLY A 277 -3.99 -15.41 18.91
C GLY A 277 -3.73 -13.91 18.76
N GLU A 278 -4.70 -13.13 19.19
CA GLU A 278 -4.63 -11.66 19.26
C GLU A 278 -4.33 -11.21 20.69
N TYR A 279 -3.40 -10.24 20.80
CA TYR A 279 -2.94 -9.67 22.05
C TYR A 279 -3.19 -8.15 22.06
N PRO A 280 -4.33 -7.70 22.60
CA PRO A 280 -4.63 -6.28 22.75
C PRO A 280 -3.58 -5.58 23.64
N GLN A 281 -3.18 -4.37 23.25
CA GLN A 281 -2.22 -3.53 23.97
C GLN A 281 -2.90 -2.45 24.84
N GLY A 282 -4.21 -2.23 24.64
CA GLY A 282 -5.01 -1.27 25.37
C GLY A 282 -5.63 -1.78 26.68
N PRO A 283 -6.21 -0.89 27.51
CA PRO A 283 -6.39 0.54 27.23
C PRO A 283 -5.10 1.36 27.36
N HIS A 284 -5.00 2.47 26.64
CA HIS A 284 -3.80 3.31 26.58
C HIS A 284 -3.94 4.57 27.44
N ASN A 285 -2.88 4.96 28.12
CA ASN A 285 -2.76 6.24 28.81
C ASN A 285 -2.25 7.30 27.83
N VAL A 286 -3.06 8.30 27.55
CA VAL A 286 -2.75 9.43 26.66
C VAL A 286 -2.50 10.64 27.54
N THR A 287 -1.25 11.11 27.57
CA THR A 287 -0.83 12.24 28.39
C THR A 287 -0.47 13.41 27.50
N ALA A 288 -1.08 14.56 27.74
CA ALA A 288 -0.66 15.82 27.13
C ALA A 288 0.14 16.65 28.15
N THR A 289 1.24 17.26 27.70
CA THR A 289 2.03 18.19 28.51
C THR A 289 2.30 19.48 27.74
N TYR A 290 2.20 20.61 28.43
CA TYR A 290 2.59 21.92 27.93
C TYR A 290 3.25 22.69 29.07
N GLU A 291 4.51 23.07 28.92
CA GLU A 291 5.33 23.63 30.00
C GLU A 291 5.29 22.74 31.27
N THR A 292 4.78 23.25 32.40
CA THR A 292 4.62 22.52 33.66
C THR A 292 3.27 21.84 33.82
N TYR A 293 2.36 22.06 32.88
CA TYR A 293 0.99 21.55 32.93
C TYR A 293 0.92 20.18 32.26
N SER A 294 0.18 19.27 32.89
CA SER A 294 -0.10 17.96 32.30
C SER A 294 -1.49 17.48 32.67
N ASN A 295 -2.06 16.67 31.79
CA ASN A 295 -3.23 15.86 32.13
C ASN A 295 -3.19 14.56 31.34
N THR A 296 -3.83 13.53 31.87
CA THR A 296 -3.86 12.19 31.30
C THR A 296 -5.30 11.70 31.20
N THR A 297 -5.61 11.04 30.09
CA THR A 297 -6.86 10.31 29.88
C THR A 297 -6.55 8.89 29.43
N THR A 298 -7.53 7.99 29.52
CA THR A 298 -7.39 6.61 29.06
C THR A 298 -8.27 6.38 27.83
N VAL A 299 -7.69 5.83 26.77
CA VAL A 299 -8.39 5.58 25.49
C VAL A 299 -8.22 4.12 25.07
N ASN A 300 -9.32 3.45 24.77
CA ASN A 300 -9.28 2.15 24.11
C ASN A 300 -9.26 2.33 22.59
N VAL A 301 -8.07 2.20 22.00
CA VAL A 301 -7.84 2.41 20.57
C VAL A 301 -8.06 1.09 19.83
N ASN A 302 -9.32 0.73 19.59
CA ASN A 302 -9.75 -0.47 18.84
C ASN A 302 -10.26 -0.16 17.42
N GLY A 303 -9.91 1.02 16.92
CA GLY A 303 -10.35 1.64 15.68
C GLY A 303 -9.84 3.07 15.66
N ASN A 304 -10.13 3.83 14.61
CA ASN A 304 -9.85 5.27 14.63
C ASN A 304 -10.64 5.95 15.75
N LYS A 305 -9.96 6.74 16.57
CA LYS A 305 -10.54 7.42 17.74
C LYS A 305 -10.13 8.87 17.80
N GLN A 306 -10.92 9.62 18.54
CA GLN A 306 -10.63 10.99 18.93
C GLN A 306 -10.65 11.10 20.45
N ALA A 307 -9.74 11.87 21.03
CA ALA A 307 -9.70 12.18 22.45
C ALA A 307 -9.47 13.68 22.66
N ALA A 308 -10.11 14.25 23.66
CA ALA A 308 -9.85 15.62 24.11
C ALA A 308 -9.19 15.59 25.49
N ILE A 309 -8.13 16.37 25.66
CA ILE A 309 -7.41 16.52 26.93
C ILE A 309 -7.44 17.99 27.32
N VAL A 310 -8.07 18.28 28.46
CA VAL A 310 -8.13 19.62 29.03
C VAL A 310 -6.97 19.78 30.01
N LEU A 311 -6.10 20.76 29.81
CA LEU A 311 -5.07 21.13 30.78
C LEU A 311 -5.71 22.04 31.84
N SER A 312 -6.31 21.42 32.87
CA SER A 312 -7.22 22.09 33.83
C SER A 312 -6.65 23.32 34.55
N ASP A 313 -5.33 23.41 34.70
CA ASP A 313 -4.66 24.52 35.38
C ASP A 313 -3.95 25.50 34.43
N PHE A 314 -4.00 25.22 33.12
CA PHE A 314 -3.43 26.08 32.09
C PHE A 314 -4.52 26.99 31.52
N ILE A 315 -4.18 28.27 31.38
CA ILE A 315 -5.01 29.28 30.75
C ILE A 315 -4.11 30.02 29.78
N ILE A 316 -4.45 30.01 28.49
CA ILE A 316 -3.81 30.88 27.52
C ILE A 316 -4.28 32.30 27.84
N GLN A 317 -3.34 33.16 28.23
CA GLN A 317 -3.67 34.58 28.33
C GLN A 317 -4.00 35.07 26.93
N GLU A 318 -5.29 35.33 26.69
CA GLU A 318 -5.70 36.11 25.54
C GLU A 318 -5.05 37.48 25.69
N PHE A 319 -3.94 37.69 24.99
CA PHE A 319 -3.53 39.05 24.71
C PHE A 319 -4.67 39.64 23.89
N PRO A 320 -5.38 40.68 24.40
CA PRO A 320 -6.44 41.29 23.63
C PRO A 320 -5.86 41.60 22.26
N GLN A 321 -6.49 41.11 21.18
CA GLN A 321 -5.96 41.26 19.80
C GLN A 321 -5.69 42.72 19.41
N MET A 322 -6.16 43.65 20.24
CA MET A 322 -5.79 45.05 20.27
C MET A 322 -4.28 45.28 20.45
N LEU A 323 -3.48 44.44 21.10
CA LEU A 323 -2.05 44.74 21.34
C LEU A 323 -1.22 44.85 20.06
N PRO A 324 -1.27 43.90 19.12
CA PRO A 324 -0.66 44.06 17.79
C PRO A 324 -1.22 45.27 17.04
N ALA A 325 -2.54 45.50 17.09
CA ALA A 325 -3.18 46.64 16.45
C ALA A 325 -2.75 47.99 17.06
N ILE A 326 -2.59 48.06 18.38
CA ILE A 326 -2.11 49.21 19.14
C ILE A 326 -0.63 49.44 18.83
N MET A 327 0.19 48.38 18.78
CA MET A 327 1.60 48.47 18.40
C MET A 327 1.76 48.95 16.95
N LEU A 328 0.92 48.46 16.02
CA LEU A 328 0.91 48.88 14.62
C LEU A 328 0.41 50.32 14.46
N ALA A 329 -0.64 50.70 15.18
CA ALA A 329 -1.16 52.07 15.20
C ALA A 329 -0.13 53.05 15.79
N ALA A 330 0.55 52.66 16.87
CA ALA A 330 1.62 53.45 17.48
C ALA A 330 2.82 53.60 16.54
N ALA A 331 3.25 52.52 15.88
CA ALA A 331 4.32 52.58 14.88
C ALA A 331 3.94 53.50 13.69
N SER A 332 2.69 53.42 13.22
CA SER A 332 2.16 54.28 12.15
C SER A 332 2.12 55.75 12.57
N ALA A 333 1.67 56.05 13.80
CA ALA A 333 1.66 57.40 14.34
C ALA A 333 3.08 57.98 14.48
N ILE A 334 4.05 57.18 14.95
CA ILE A 334 5.46 57.59 15.03
C ILE A 334 6.03 57.87 13.63
N ALA A 335 5.72 57.05 12.62
CA ALA A 335 6.14 57.27 11.25
C ALA A 335 5.59 58.59 10.67
N LEU A 336 4.31 58.88 10.91
CA LEU A 336 3.67 60.15 10.51
C LEU A 336 4.30 61.35 11.21
N LEU A 337 4.60 61.26 12.51
CA LEU A 337 5.28 62.31 13.27
C LEU A 337 6.73 62.55 12.81
N ARG A 338 7.44 61.51 12.37
CA ARG A 338 8.78 61.66 11.77
C ARG A 338 8.71 62.35 10.40
N ASN A 339 7.75 61.98 9.56
CA ASN A 339 7.58 62.60 8.25
C ASN A 339 7.20 64.08 8.35
N SER A 340 6.35 64.46 9.32
CA SER A 340 5.95 65.86 9.52
C SER A 340 7.08 66.77 10.01
N LYS A 341 8.05 66.22 10.77
CA LYS A 341 9.25 66.97 11.17
C LYS A 341 10.23 67.19 10.00
N ASN A 342 10.31 66.26 9.06
CA ASN A 342 11.20 66.39 7.90
C ASN A 342 10.66 67.37 6.86
N THR A 343 9.34 67.48 6.68
CA THR A 343 8.74 68.49 5.80
C THR A 343 8.92 69.92 6.32
N ARG A 344 8.93 70.12 7.65
CA ARG A 344 9.19 71.45 8.25
C ARG A 344 10.63 71.94 8.14
N LYS A 345 11.61 71.08 7.80
CA LYS A 345 13.01 71.49 7.58
C LYS A 345 13.33 71.88 6.13
N LYS A 346 12.36 71.75 5.21
CA LYS A 346 12.51 72.11 3.78
C LYS A 346 11.86 73.45 3.41
N HIS A 347 11.34 74.18 4.38
CA HIS A 347 11.00 75.60 4.31
C HIS A 347 11.91 76.35 5.26
#